data_AF-A0A424Y2E8-F1
#
_entry.id   AF-A0A424Y2E8-F1
#
_cell.length_a   1.000
_cell.length_b   1.000
_cell.length_c   1.000
_cell.angle_alpha   90.00
_cell.angle_beta   90.00
_cell.angle_gamma   90.00
#
_symmetry.space_group_name_H-M   'P 1'
#
loop_
_entity.id
_entity.type
_entity.pdbx_description
1 polymer ?
#
loop_
_entity_poly.entity_id
_entity_poly.type
_entity_poly.pdbx_seq_one_letter_code
_entity_poly.pdbx_strand_id
1 'polypeptide(L)'
;MSRNIKDYDKTLTKFVFINLMLILLMLSLVNIKNSGSIWDLIEKIQTSGIGLIFASIVGLLINGILKTDYKNIMVFWKVKQPLPSYRVFSHLAKNDHRIDYDELNTKYNPLPVKPELQSKLWYKLLKKYPNDEMILQSHRDYLMYRDLTAISFLLSVIYLITFILLKMFGIDVSILLILVFLVEYLFLLIAARTKAERFVLNVISCDLTSSVTN
;
A
#
# COMPACT_ATOMS: atom_id res chain seq x y z
N MET A 1 24.75 2.47 -10.14
CA MET A 1 23.83 3.51 -9.64
C MET A 1 22.56 2.81 -9.16
N SER A 2 22.37 2.59 -7.86
CA SER A 2 21.17 1.92 -7.36
C SER A 2 19.96 2.83 -7.60
N ARG A 3 19.04 2.44 -8.50
CA ARG A 3 17.81 3.20 -8.74
C ARG A 3 17.02 3.29 -7.44
N ASN A 4 16.60 4.49 -7.06
CA ASN A 4 15.77 4.68 -5.88
C ASN A 4 14.36 4.14 -6.17
N ILE A 5 14.01 2.99 -5.59
CA ILE A 5 12.70 2.34 -5.76
C ILE A 5 11.59 3.11 -5.00
N LYS A 6 11.94 4.06 -4.13
CA LYS A 6 11.01 4.91 -3.38
C LYS A 6 10.89 6.32 -3.96
N ASP A 7 10.68 6.43 -5.26
CA ASP A 7 10.40 7.72 -5.92
C ASP A 7 8.91 8.11 -5.87
N TYR A 8 8.09 7.46 -5.03
CA TYR A 8 6.65 7.68 -4.91
C TYR A 8 6.22 8.54 -3.71
N ASP A 9 7.16 9.17 -2.99
CA ASP A 9 6.84 9.99 -1.81
C ASP A 9 5.89 11.16 -2.14
N LYS A 10 6.05 11.77 -3.33
CA LYS A 10 5.12 12.81 -3.81
C LYS A 10 3.68 12.30 -3.92
N THR A 11 3.48 11.04 -4.29
CA THR A 11 2.16 10.41 -4.36
C THR A 11 1.59 10.23 -2.96
N LEU A 12 2.40 9.80 -2.00
CA LEU A 12 1.98 9.68 -0.59
C LEU A 12 1.57 11.04 -0.01
N THR A 13 2.38 12.08 -0.21
CA THR A 13 2.05 13.45 0.24
C THR A 13 0.72 13.93 -0.33
N LYS A 14 0.51 13.77 -1.64
CA LYS A 14 -0.74 14.17 -2.30
C LYS A 14 -1.92 13.40 -1.72
N PHE A 15 -1.75 12.10 -1.47
CA PHE A 15 -2.79 11.26 -0.88
C PHE A 15 -3.18 11.71 0.54
N VAL A 16 -2.19 11.99 1.40
CA VAL A 16 -2.44 12.53 2.75
C VAL A 16 -3.15 13.87 2.67
N PHE A 17 -2.69 14.77 1.79
CA PHE A 17 -3.28 16.09 1.62
C PHE A 17 -4.76 16.01 1.18
N ILE A 18 -5.08 15.17 0.20
CA ILE A 18 -6.45 14.96 -0.28
C ILE A 18 -7.34 14.44 0.86
N ASN A 19 -6.86 13.48 1.64
CA ASN A 19 -7.62 12.93 2.75
C ASN A 19 -7.85 13.94 3.89
N LEU A 20 -6.86 14.80 4.18
CA LEU A 20 -7.04 15.91 5.13
C LEU A 20 -8.07 16.93 4.63
N MET A 21 -8.04 17.27 3.34
CA MET A 21 -9.03 18.17 2.73
C MET A 21 -10.44 17.57 2.77
N LEU A 22 -10.58 16.27 2.54
CA LEU A 22 -11.86 15.57 2.62
C LEU A 22 -12.46 15.65 4.04
N ILE A 23 -11.62 15.52 5.07
CA ILE A 23 -12.06 15.67 6.47
C ILE A 23 -12.56 17.10 6.73
N LEU A 24 -11.80 18.11 6.32
CA LEU A 24 -12.19 19.52 6.51
C LEU A 24 -13.49 19.87 5.77
N LEU A 25 -13.64 19.40 4.53
CA LEU A 25 -14.84 19.59 3.73
C LEU A 25 -16.08 19.02 4.43
N MET A 26 -15.98 17.79 4.94
CA MET A 26 -17.10 17.14 5.62
C MET A 26 -17.45 17.79 6.97
N LEU A 27 -16.46 18.33 7.69
CA LEU A 27 -16.72 19.13 8.89
C LEU A 27 -17.47 20.43 8.57
N SER A 28 -17.18 21.08 7.44
CA SER A 28 -17.91 22.26 6.97
C SER A 28 -19.38 21.96 6.70
N LEU A 29 -19.68 20.81 6.07
CA LEU A 29 -21.06 20.39 5.77
C LEU A 29 -21.88 20.09 7.04
N VAL A 30 -21.23 19.61 8.10
CA VAL A 30 -21.88 19.34 9.39
C VAL A 30 -22.17 20.65 10.15
N ASN A 31 -21.21 21.58 10.18
CA ASN A 31 -21.33 22.82 10.95
C ASN A 31 -21.85 23.99 10.10
N ILE A 32 -23.07 23.86 9.57
CA ILE A 32 -23.68 24.85 8.64
C ILE A 32 -23.66 26.27 9.23
N LYS A 33 -23.88 26.41 10.55
CA LYS A 33 -23.89 27.72 11.25
C LYS A 33 -22.53 28.41 11.30
N ASN A 34 -21.41 27.67 11.28
CA ASN A 34 -20.06 28.21 11.32
C ASN A 34 -19.25 27.90 10.04
N SER A 35 -19.93 27.46 8.99
CA SER A 35 -19.33 26.95 7.75
C SER A 35 -18.44 27.98 7.07
N GLY A 36 -18.81 29.27 7.07
CA GLY A 36 -18.00 30.37 6.51
C GLY A 36 -16.58 30.42 7.08
N SER A 37 -16.42 30.25 8.40
CA SER A 37 -15.09 30.22 9.02
C SER A 37 -14.25 29.01 8.59
N ILE A 38 -14.87 27.88 8.27
CA ILE A 38 -14.16 26.68 7.82
C ILE A 38 -13.76 26.82 6.34
N TRP A 39 -14.61 27.42 5.52
CA TRP A 39 -14.30 27.72 4.12
C TRP A 39 -13.11 28.67 3.99
N ASP A 40 -13.05 29.72 4.80
CA ASP A 40 -11.91 30.64 4.84
C ASP A 40 -10.60 29.93 5.23
N LEU A 41 -10.67 28.95 6.14
CA LEU A 41 -9.51 28.13 6.51
C LEU A 41 -9.06 27.23 5.37
N ILE A 42 -9.99 26.59 4.66
CA ILE A 42 -9.68 25.76 3.48
C ILE A 42 -9.00 26.60 2.40
N GLU A 43 -9.56 27.77 2.08
CA GLU A 43 -9.00 28.68 1.09
C GLU A 43 -7.59 29.16 1.47
N LYS A 44 -7.39 29.54 2.74
CA LYS A 44 -6.06 29.92 3.26
C LYS A 44 -5.07 28.77 3.19
N ILE A 45 -5.47 27.55 3.54
CA ILE A 45 -4.59 26.38 3.48
C ILE A 45 -4.17 26.07 2.03
N GLN A 46 -5.11 26.18 1.09
CA GLN A 46 -4.85 25.95 -0.32
C GLN A 46 -3.94 27.02 -0.94
N THR A 47 -4.17 28.29 -0.64
CA THR A 47 -3.40 29.42 -1.20
C THR A 47 -2.00 29.54 -0.60
N SER A 48 -1.84 29.25 0.69
CA SER A 48 -0.55 29.36 1.41
C SER A 48 0.42 28.21 1.12
N GLY A 49 -0.06 27.06 0.60
CA GLY A 49 0.76 25.86 0.42
C GLY A 49 1.18 25.15 1.71
N ILE A 50 0.87 25.71 2.89
CA ILE A 50 1.21 25.16 4.22
C ILE A 50 0.63 23.76 4.40
N GLY A 51 -0.56 23.51 3.86
CA GLY A 51 -1.21 22.20 3.96
C GLY A 51 -0.43 21.07 3.29
N LEU A 52 0.23 21.33 2.16
CA LEU A 52 1.07 20.34 1.47
C LEU A 52 2.36 20.05 2.24
N ILE A 53 2.94 21.08 2.87
CA ILE A 53 4.11 20.92 3.74
C ILE A 53 3.74 20.07 4.94
N PHE A 54 2.62 20.39 5.61
CA PHE A 54 2.12 19.61 6.73
C PHE A 54 1.80 18.16 6.34
N ALA A 55 1.11 17.95 5.22
CA ALA A 55 0.82 16.61 4.70
C ALA A 55 2.10 15.82 4.38
N SER A 56 3.15 16.48 3.90
CA SER A 56 4.45 15.83 3.67
C SER A 56 5.09 15.36 4.96
N ILE A 57 5.10 16.19 6.00
CA ILE A 57 5.63 15.84 7.32
C ILE A 57 4.84 14.66 7.90
N VAL A 58 3.51 14.73 7.87
CA VAL A 58 2.63 13.66 8.36
C VAL A 58 2.87 12.36 7.58
N GLY A 59 2.93 12.41 6.25
CA GLY A 59 3.19 11.24 5.41
C GLY A 59 4.53 10.59 5.71
N LEU A 60 5.59 11.38 5.89
CA LEU A 60 6.92 10.89 6.25
C LEU A 60 6.95 10.27 7.64
N LEU A 61 6.32 10.90 8.64
CA LEU A 61 6.25 10.37 10.00
C LEU A 61 5.51 9.04 10.03
N ILE A 62 4.34 8.96 9.38
CA ILE A 62 3.57 7.72 9.30
C ILE A 62 4.39 6.61 8.63
N ASN A 63 5.04 6.93 7.50
CA ASN A 63 5.81 5.93 6.77
C ASN A 63 7.06 5.50 7.55
N GLY A 64 7.67 6.41 8.31
CA GLY A 64 8.88 6.15 9.12
C GLY A 64 8.62 5.39 10.42
N ILE A 65 7.50 5.65 11.11
CA ILE A 65 7.19 5.03 12.41
C ILE A 65 6.73 3.57 12.24
N LEU A 66 5.99 3.26 11.18
CA LEU A 66 5.47 1.91 10.98
C LEU A 66 6.53 0.96 10.43
N LYS A 67 6.87 -0.07 11.21
CA LYS A 67 7.69 -1.20 10.72
C LYS A 67 7.01 -1.89 9.54
N THR A 68 7.82 -2.39 8.62
CA THR A 68 7.37 -3.10 7.41
C THR A 68 6.41 -4.24 7.70
N ASP A 69 6.63 -5.00 8.78
CA ASP A 69 5.79 -6.13 9.15
C ASP A 69 4.36 -5.69 9.49
N TYR A 70 4.19 -4.59 10.22
CA TYR A 70 2.87 -4.06 10.53
C TYR A 70 2.12 -3.60 9.28
N LYS A 71 2.83 -2.97 8.33
CA LYS A 71 2.24 -2.59 7.03
C LYS A 71 1.77 -3.81 6.26
N ASN A 72 2.56 -4.89 6.26
CA ASN A 72 2.16 -6.14 5.61
C ASN A 72 0.95 -6.78 6.31
N ILE A 73 0.87 -6.73 7.64
CA ILE A 73 -0.31 -7.21 8.39
C ILE A 73 -1.56 -6.41 7.99
N MET A 74 -1.45 -5.08 7.89
CA MET A 74 -2.57 -4.21 7.46
C MET A 74 -3.04 -4.54 6.06
N VAL A 75 -2.16 -4.93 5.14
CA VAL A 75 -2.55 -5.32 3.78
C VAL A 75 -3.12 -6.74 3.74
N PHE A 76 -2.44 -7.73 4.30
CA PHE A 76 -2.79 -9.14 4.11
C PHE A 76 -3.72 -9.72 5.18
N TRP A 77 -3.96 -8.98 6.27
CA TRP A 77 -4.68 -9.44 7.46
C TRP A 77 -4.15 -10.77 8.01
N LYS A 78 -2.83 -10.95 7.93
CA LYS A 78 -2.12 -12.15 8.38
C LYS A 78 -0.94 -11.76 9.23
N VAL A 79 -0.86 -12.32 10.43
CA VAL A 79 0.24 -12.05 11.39
C VAL A 79 1.50 -12.82 11.01
N LYS A 80 1.37 -14.09 10.61
CA LYS A 80 2.49 -14.94 10.21
C LYS A 80 2.53 -15.12 8.70
N GLN A 81 3.72 -15.03 8.13
CA GLN A 81 3.99 -15.29 6.70
C GLN A 81 3.02 -14.54 5.76
N PRO A 82 2.89 -13.20 5.90
CA PRO A 82 1.87 -12.44 5.18
C PRO A 82 2.13 -12.34 3.67
N LEU A 83 3.39 -12.41 3.26
CA LEU A 83 3.80 -12.12 1.89
C LEU A 83 3.39 -13.23 0.90
N PRO A 84 3.06 -12.89 -0.35
CA PRO A 84 2.74 -13.87 -1.37
C PRO A 84 3.91 -14.82 -1.70
N SER A 85 5.16 -14.42 -1.42
CA SER A 85 6.36 -15.26 -1.62
C SER A 85 6.32 -16.57 -0.82
N TYR A 86 5.60 -16.62 0.30
CA TYR A 86 5.43 -17.82 1.12
C TYR A 86 4.56 -18.90 0.47
N ARG A 87 3.84 -18.56 -0.61
CA ARG A 87 2.93 -19.46 -1.33
C ARG A 87 3.12 -19.42 -2.85
N VAL A 88 4.28 -18.92 -3.30
CA VAL A 88 4.53 -18.68 -4.72
C VAL A 88 4.56 -19.97 -5.52
N PHE A 89 5.32 -20.98 -5.09
CA PHE A 89 5.48 -22.23 -5.84
C PHE A 89 4.32 -23.22 -5.61
N SER A 90 3.70 -23.17 -4.42
CA SER A 90 2.60 -24.08 -4.08
C SER A 90 1.25 -23.65 -4.66
N HIS A 91 1.03 -22.35 -4.89
CA HIS A 91 -0.28 -21.81 -5.28
C HIS A 91 -0.18 -20.79 -6.43
N LEU A 92 0.58 -19.70 -6.28
CA LEU A 92 0.50 -18.58 -7.23
C LEU A 92 1.02 -18.96 -8.62
N ALA A 93 2.19 -19.58 -8.70
CA ALA A 93 2.83 -19.95 -9.96
C ALA A 93 2.02 -20.99 -10.75
N LYS A 94 1.27 -21.87 -10.07
CA LYS A 94 0.39 -22.86 -10.72
C LYS A 94 -0.81 -22.22 -11.42
N ASN A 95 -1.27 -21.07 -10.91
CA ASN A 95 -2.49 -20.41 -11.36
C ASN A 95 -2.22 -19.26 -12.35
N ASP A 96 -0.95 -18.97 -12.67
CA ASP A 96 -0.57 -17.90 -13.58
C ASP A 96 -0.25 -18.49 -14.96
N HIS A 97 -1.09 -18.17 -15.95
CA HIS A 97 -0.94 -18.65 -17.33
C HIS A 97 0.36 -18.18 -18.02
N ARG A 98 1.05 -17.17 -17.48
CA ARG A 98 2.31 -16.65 -18.03
C ARG A 98 3.51 -17.48 -17.60
N ILE A 99 3.33 -18.45 -16.71
CA ILE A 99 4.39 -19.28 -16.15
C ILE A 99 4.19 -20.71 -16.64
N ASP A 100 5.20 -21.24 -17.34
CA ASP A 100 5.28 -22.68 -17.58
C ASP A 100 5.68 -23.38 -16.27
N TYR A 101 4.68 -24.00 -15.63
CA TYR A 101 4.88 -24.66 -14.33
C TYR A 101 5.71 -25.94 -14.45
N ASP A 102 5.63 -26.64 -15.57
CA ASP A 102 6.36 -27.90 -15.78
C ASP A 102 7.86 -27.61 -16.01
N GLU A 103 8.17 -26.55 -16.76
CA GLU A 103 9.53 -26.04 -16.89
C GLU A 103 10.09 -25.60 -15.52
N LEU A 104 9.29 -24.83 -14.75
CA LEU A 104 9.67 -24.38 -13.41
C LEU A 104 9.96 -25.55 -12.47
N ASN A 105 9.12 -26.58 -12.50
CA ASN A 105 9.28 -27.76 -11.67
C ASN A 105 10.51 -28.57 -12.07
N THR A 106 10.78 -28.70 -13.37
CA THR A 106 11.97 -29.39 -13.89
C THR A 106 13.26 -28.67 -13.46
N LYS A 107 13.28 -27.33 -13.55
CA LYS A 107 14.46 -26.50 -13.24
C LYS A 107 14.84 -26.51 -11.76
N TYR A 108 13.86 -26.58 -10.86
CA TYR A 108 14.06 -26.46 -9.41
C TYR A 108 13.62 -27.68 -8.60
N ASN A 109 13.52 -28.85 -9.25
CA ASN A 109 13.05 -30.08 -8.62
C ASN A 109 13.91 -30.49 -7.39
N PRO A 110 13.31 -30.78 -6.22
CA PRO A 110 11.90 -30.59 -5.88
C PRO A 110 11.57 -29.15 -5.49
N LEU A 111 10.46 -28.64 -6.03
CA LEU A 111 9.95 -27.33 -5.63
C LEU A 111 9.57 -27.32 -4.13
N PRO A 112 9.97 -26.29 -3.38
CA PRO A 112 9.67 -26.23 -1.96
C PRO A 112 8.16 -26.08 -1.72
N VAL A 113 7.62 -26.86 -0.79
CA VAL A 113 6.22 -26.74 -0.32
C VAL A 113 6.13 -25.96 0.98
N LYS A 114 7.14 -26.07 1.86
CA LYS A 114 7.15 -25.35 3.14
C LYS A 114 7.24 -23.83 2.89
N PRO A 115 6.37 -23.00 3.51
CA PRO A 115 6.31 -21.57 3.22
C PRO A 115 7.65 -20.83 3.30
N GLU A 116 8.45 -21.11 4.33
CA GLU A 116 9.75 -20.46 4.53
C GLU A 116 10.75 -20.83 3.44
N LEU A 117 10.75 -22.09 2.99
CA LEU A 117 11.60 -22.55 1.90
C LEU A 117 11.16 -21.94 0.56
N GLN A 118 9.86 -21.76 0.36
CA GLN A 118 9.32 -21.05 -0.81
C GLN A 118 9.83 -19.60 -0.86
N SER A 119 9.67 -18.87 0.25
CA SER A 119 10.13 -17.48 0.32
C SER A 119 11.65 -17.39 0.16
N LYS A 120 12.41 -18.30 0.77
CA LYS A 120 13.88 -18.34 0.66
C LYS A 120 14.35 -18.58 -0.77
N LEU A 121 13.75 -19.54 -1.49
CA LEU A 121 14.07 -19.79 -2.89
C LEU A 121 13.69 -18.57 -3.75
N TRP A 122 12.50 -18.02 -3.57
CA TRP A 122 12.05 -16.84 -4.31
C TRP A 122 12.98 -15.63 -4.09
N TYR A 123 13.42 -15.36 -2.87
CA TYR A 123 14.40 -14.31 -2.60
C TYR A 123 15.76 -14.57 -3.26
N LYS A 124 16.18 -15.83 -3.41
CA LYS A 124 17.39 -16.19 -4.16
C LYS A 124 17.23 -15.87 -5.64
N LEU A 125 16.05 -16.11 -6.23
CA LEU A 125 15.76 -15.76 -7.62
C LEU A 125 15.73 -14.24 -7.81
N LEU A 126 15.04 -13.50 -6.94
CA LEU A 126 14.99 -12.03 -6.97
C LEU A 126 16.39 -11.40 -7.03
N LYS A 127 17.33 -11.93 -6.24
CA LYS A 127 18.71 -11.42 -6.18
C LYS A 127 19.50 -11.57 -7.48
N LYS A 128 19.09 -12.45 -8.40
CA LYS A 128 19.74 -12.60 -9.71
C LYS A 128 19.43 -11.44 -10.65
N TYR A 129 18.33 -10.73 -10.43
CA TYR A 129 17.78 -9.72 -11.35
C TYR A 129 17.70 -8.33 -10.71
N PRO A 130 18.83 -7.75 -10.23
CA PRO A 130 18.81 -6.49 -9.48
C PRO A 130 18.43 -5.26 -10.33
N ASN A 131 18.61 -5.34 -11.66
CA ASN A 131 18.40 -4.23 -12.59
C ASN A 131 17.26 -4.48 -13.60
N ASP A 132 16.49 -5.56 -13.42
CA ASP A 132 15.37 -5.87 -14.31
C ASP A 132 14.24 -4.84 -14.08
N GLU A 133 13.84 -4.15 -15.15
CA GLU A 133 12.89 -3.04 -15.05
C GLU A 133 11.49 -3.49 -14.65
N MET A 134 11.05 -4.66 -15.12
CA MET A 134 9.74 -5.23 -14.78
C MET A 134 9.67 -5.58 -13.28
N ILE A 135 10.73 -6.17 -12.73
CA ILE A 135 10.83 -6.51 -11.31
C ILE A 135 10.91 -5.24 -10.46
N LEU A 136 11.75 -4.27 -10.85
CA LEU A 136 11.88 -3.02 -10.11
C LEU A 136 10.56 -2.23 -10.08
N GLN A 137 9.86 -2.12 -11.21
CA GLN A 137 8.59 -1.41 -11.30
C GLN A 137 7.50 -2.10 -10.49
N SER A 138 7.38 -3.43 -10.59
CA SER A 138 6.38 -4.17 -9.82
C SER A 138 6.67 -4.16 -8.31
N HIS A 139 7.95 -4.18 -7.91
CA HIS A 139 8.34 -3.99 -6.52
C HIS A 139 7.95 -2.60 -6.01
N ARG A 140 8.30 -1.55 -6.77
CA ARG A 140 7.95 -0.16 -6.48
C ARG A 140 6.44 0.02 -6.30
N ASP A 141 5.65 -0.50 -7.22
CA ASP A 141 4.19 -0.45 -7.15
C ASP A 141 3.66 -1.12 -5.88
N TYR A 142 4.16 -2.31 -5.56
CA TYR A 142 3.76 -2.99 -4.33
C TYR A 142 4.08 -2.13 -3.09
N LEU A 143 5.29 -1.58 -3.00
CA LEU A 143 5.69 -0.75 -1.87
C LEU A 143 4.81 0.51 -1.76
N MET A 144 4.50 1.17 -2.88
CA MET A 144 3.63 2.33 -2.93
C MET A 144 2.22 2.02 -2.42
N TYR A 145 1.55 1.00 -2.95
CA TYR A 145 0.19 0.64 -2.54
C TYR A 145 0.13 0.14 -1.09
N ARG A 146 1.15 -0.60 -0.62
CA ARG A 146 1.25 -1.02 0.78
C ARG A 146 1.37 0.20 1.70
N ASP A 147 2.23 1.16 1.36
CA ASP A 147 2.44 2.36 2.17
C ASP A 147 1.17 3.25 2.16
N LEU A 148 0.48 3.40 1.02
CA LEU A 148 -0.83 4.06 0.93
C LEU A 148 -1.89 3.38 1.80
N THR A 149 -1.96 2.04 1.77
CA THR A 149 -2.91 1.27 2.60
C THR A 149 -2.66 1.50 4.09
N ALA A 150 -1.40 1.53 4.51
CA ALA A 150 -1.02 1.79 5.89
C ALA A 150 -1.37 3.22 6.34
N ILE A 151 -1.14 4.21 5.46
CA ILE A 151 -1.54 5.60 5.70
C ILE A 151 -3.06 5.72 5.82
N SER A 152 -3.82 5.17 4.87
CA SER A 152 -5.29 5.21 4.87
C SER A 152 -5.86 4.55 6.13
N PHE A 153 -5.30 3.41 6.56
CA PHE A 153 -5.69 2.76 7.82
C PHE A 153 -5.48 3.68 9.03
N LEU A 154 -4.29 4.29 9.17
CA LEU A 154 -4.01 5.18 10.29
C LEU A 154 -4.87 6.45 10.28
N LEU A 155 -5.08 7.05 9.12
CA LEU A 155 -5.98 8.19 8.96
C LEU A 155 -7.41 7.81 9.35
N SER A 156 -7.86 6.61 8.98
CA SER A 156 -9.18 6.09 9.38
C SER A 156 -9.31 5.95 10.90
N VAL A 157 -8.25 5.47 11.59
CA VAL A 157 -8.23 5.37 13.06
C VAL A 157 -8.27 6.75 13.72
N ILE A 158 -7.45 7.70 13.25
CA ILE A 158 -7.44 9.07 13.76
C ILE A 158 -8.82 9.71 13.56
N TYR A 159 -9.42 9.48 12.40
CA TYR A 159 -10.75 9.98 12.09
C TYR A 159 -11.82 9.38 13.01
N LEU A 160 -11.79 8.07 13.25
CA LEU A 160 -12.71 7.40 14.17
C LEU A 160 -12.62 7.97 15.60
N ILE A 161 -11.41 8.21 16.10
CA ILE A 161 -11.20 8.84 17.42
C ILE A 161 -11.80 10.25 17.43
N THR A 162 -11.51 11.05 16.40
CA THR A 162 -12.04 12.41 16.27
C THR A 162 -13.56 12.41 16.21
N PHE A 163 -14.17 11.49 15.45
CA PHE A 163 -15.61 11.31 15.36
C PHE A 163 -16.24 11.02 16.73
N ILE A 164 -15.66 10.08 17.50
CA ILE A 164 -16.14 9.74 18.84
C ILE A 164 -16.07 10.95 19.77
N LEU A 165 -14.94 11.68 19.77
CA LEU A 165 -14.76 12.87 20.59
C LEU A 165 -15.78 13.96 20.27
N LEU A 166 -15.97 14.29 18.99
CA LEU A 166 -16.93 15.32 18.57
C LEU A 166 -18.37 14.94 18.97
N LYS A 167 -18.73 13.66 18.84
CA LYS A 167 -20.03 13.16 19.27
C LYS A 167 -20.22 13.24 20.79
N MET A 168 -19.16 13.01 21.58
CA MET A 168 -19.21 13.20 23.04
C MET A 168 -19.45 14.67 23.43
N PHE A 169 -18.97 15.62 22.63
CA PHE A 169 -19.23 17.06 22.82
C PHE A 169 -20.59 17.52 22.23
N GLY A 170 -21.45 16.60 21.78
CA GLY A 170 -22.77 16.92 21.24
C GLY A 170 -22.74 17.51 19.82
N ILE A 171 -21.64 17.32 19.08
CA ILE A 171 -21.54 17.74 17.68
C ILE A 171 -21.97 16.57 16.79
N ASP A 172 -23.06 16.75 16.04
CA ASP A 172 -23.62 15.72 15.17
C ASP A 172 -22.81 15.56 13.88
N VAL A 173 -21.81 14.67 13.91
CA VAL A 173 -20.99 14.35 12.73
C VAL A 173 -21.62 13.21 11.92
N SER A 174 -21.63 13.32 10.60
CA SER A 174 -22.17 12.30 9.71
C SER A 174 -21.29 11.03 9.68
N ILE A 175 -21.93 9.86 9.76
CA ILE A 175 -21.26 8.55 9.64
C ILE A 175 -20.75 8.26 8.23
N LEU A 176 -21.23 9.00 7.21
CA LEU A 176 -20.85 8.80 5.81
C LEU A 176 -19.33 8.87 5.59
N LEU A 177 -18.63 9.72 6.34
CA LEU A 177 -17.19 9.85 6.18
C LEU A 177 -16.44 8.60 6.65
N ILE A 178 -16.91 7.92 7.71
CA ILE A 178 -16.34 6.62 8.14
C ILE A 178 -16.46 5.61 6.99
N LEU A 179 -17.62 5.57 6.33
CA LEU A 179 -17.85 4.66 5.22
C LEU A 179 -16.93 4.95 4.03
N VAL A 180 -16.73 6.23 3.68
CA VAL A 180 -15.83 6.63 2.59
C VAL A 180 -14.39 6.17 2.86
N PHE A 181 -13.86 6.41 4.07
CA PHE A 181 -12.52 5.97 4.46
C PHE A 181 -12.39 4.45 4.49
N LEU A 182 -13.41 3.73 4.97
CA LEU A 182 -13.43 2.28 4.96
C LEU A 182 -13.36 1.72 3.54
N VAL A 183 -14.15 2.29 2.63
CA VAL A 183 -14.16 1.89 1.21
C VAL A 183 -12.81 2.19 0.55
N GLU A 184 -12.24 3.37 0.78
CA GLU A 184 -10.91 3.74 0.28
C GLU A 184 -9.83 2.73 0.74
N TYR A 185 -9.82 2.41 2.03
CA TYR A 185 -8.89 1.44 2.60
C TYR A 185 -9.05 0.05 1.95
N LEU A 186 -10.28 -0.42 1.73
CA LEU A 186 -10.53 -1.72 1.08
C LEU A 186 -10.04 -1.75 -0.37
N PHE A 187 -10.25 -0.68 -1.14
CA PHE A 187 -9.74 -0.57 -2.50
C PHE A 187 -8.21 -0.59 -2.54
N LEU A 188 -7.54 0.17 -1.66
CA LEU A 188 -6.09 0.19 -1.55
C LEU A 188 -5.53 -1.18 -1.15
N LEU A 189 -6.20 -1.85 -0.21
CA LEU A 189 -5.84 -3.18 0.25
C LEU A 189 -5.92 -4.22 -0.87
N ILE A 190 -6.98 -4.20 -1.69
CA ILE A 190 -7.10 -5.09 -2.86
C ILE A 190 -5.97 -4.78 -3.86
N ALA A 191 -5.74 -3.50 -4.18
CA ALA A 191 -4.69 -3.10 -5.10
C ALA A 191 -3.29 -3.53 -4.61
N ALA A 192 -2.98 -3.34 -3.34
CA ALA A 192 -1.71 -3.74 -2.74
C ALA A 192 -1.49 -5.25 -2.84
N ARG A 193 -2.52 -6.07 -2.56
CA ARG A 193 -2.45 -7.54 -2.69
C ARG A 193 -2.17 -7.97 -4.13
N THR A 194 -2.91 -7.41 -5.09
CA THR A 194 -2.71 -7.73 -6.52
C THR A 194 -1.31 -7.32 -7.00
N LYS A 195 -0.82 -6.14 -6.59
CA LYS A 195 0.53 -5.68 -6.94
C LYS A 195 1.61 -6.56 -6.30
N ALA A 196 1.41 -7.02 -5.08
CA ALA A 196 2.32 -7.95 -4.42
C ALA A 196 2.44 -9.30 -5.15
N GLU A 197 1.30 -9.86 -5.58
CA GLU A 197 1.27 -11.12 -6.33
C GLU A 197 1.94 -10.96 -7.70
N ARG A 198 1.65 -9.87 -8.42
CA ARG A 198 2.33 -9.56 -9.69
C ARG A 198 3.83 -9.43 -9.52
N PHE A 199 4.30 -8.75 -8.48
CA PHE A 199 5.73 -8.63 -8.18
C PHE A 199 6.38 -9.99 -8.00
N VAL A 200 5.77 -10.87 -7.18
CA VAL A 200 6.29 -12.21 -6.92
C VAL A 200 6.34 -13.06 -8.19
N LEU A 201 5.29 -13.01 -9.02
CA LEU A 201 5.18 -13.78 -10.27
C LEU A 201 6.12 -13.27 -11.38
N ASN A 202 6.32 -11.95 -11.47
CA ASN A 202 7.23 -11.34 -12.43
C ASN A 202 8.68 -11.81 -12.23
N VAL A 203 9.11 -12.05 -10.97
CA VAL A 203 10.43 -12.64 -10.68
C VAL A 203 10.56 -14.04 -11.27
N ILE A 204 9.52 -14.87 -11.15
CA ILE A 204 9.54 -16.24 -11.69
C ILE A 204 9.53 -16.23 -13.21
N SER A 205 8.67 -15.41 -13.81
CA SER A 205 8.58 -15.27 -15.28
C SER A 205 9.90 -14.79 -15.89
N CYS A 206 10.58 -13.81 -15.27
CA CYS A 206 11.90 -13.35 -15.69
C CYS A 206 12.95 -14.47 -15.59
N ASP A 207 12.92 -15.27 -14.51
CA ASP A 207 13.87 -16.36 -14.31
C ASP A 207 13.74 -17.48 -15.35
N LEU A 208 12.51 -17.84 -15.73
CA LEU A 208 12.25 -18.83 -16.79
C LEU A 208 12.66 -18.29 -18.17
N THR A 209 12.30 -17.05 -18.50
CA THR A 209 12.65 -16.45 -19.79
C THR A 209 14.17 -16.36 -19.96
N SER A 210 14.89 -16.02 -18.90
CA SER A 210 16.35 -15.90 -18.92
C SER A 210 17.08 -17.25 -19.05
N SER A 211 16.44 -18.37 -18.69
CA SER A 211 17.00 -19.71 -18.92
C SER A 211 16.83 -20.19 -20.36
N VAL A 212 15.85 -19.68 -21.10
CA VAL A 212 15.66 -20.06 -22.52
C VAL A 212 16.70 -19.38 -23.41
N THR A 213 17.22 -18.22 -22.99
CA THR A 213 18.18 -17.43 -23.79
C THR A 213 19.66 -17.77 -23.54
N ASN A 214 19.97 -18.68 -22.61
CA ASN A 214 21.34 -19.15 -22.32
C ASN A 214 21.48 -20.63 -22.69
#